data_AF-A0A957YEA2-F1
#
_entry.id   AF-A0A957YEA2-F1
#
_cell.length_a   1.000
_cell.length_b   1.000
_cell.length_c   1.000
_cell.angle_alpha   90.00
_cell.angle_beta   90.00
_cell.angle_gamma   90.00
#
_symmetry.space_group_name_H-M   'P 1'
#
loop_
_entity.id
_entity.type
_entity.pdbx_description
1 polymer ?
#
loop_
_entity_poly.entity_id
_entity_poly.type
_entity_poly.pdbx_seq_one_letter_code
_entity_poly.pdbx_strand_id
1 'polypeptide(L)' 'MDESEYVIVRIAAETTGYTSNYIRRLIRAGLVPSKDIGVWLVHLPSLKEYKAQMDAQGTKKYDPTQDPNSKKISSPERDR' A
#
# COMPACT_ATOMS: atom_id res chain seq x y z
N MET A 1 -9.77 14.83 -17.41
CA MET A 1 -8.90 14.94 -16.23
C MET A 1 -9.68 15.74 -15.23
N ASP A 2 -10.40 15.03 -14.38
CA ASP A 2 -11.47 15.56 -13.57
C ASP A 2 -10.86 16.19 -12.31
N GLU A 3 -10.74 17.53 -12.32
CA GLU A 3 -10.30 18.30 -11.15
C GLU A 3 -11.24 18.11 -9.93
N SER A 4 -12.40 17.50 -10.14
CA SER A 4 -13.43 17.19 -9.15
C SER A 4 -13.00 16.18 -8.07
N GLU A 5 -11.89 15.45 -8.25
CA GLU A 5 -11.48 14.37 -7.33
C GLU A 5 -10.26 14.70 -6.45
N TYR A 6 -9.85 15.97 -6.42
CA TYR A 6 -8.85 16.45 -5.46
C TYR A 6 -9.49 16.70 -4.10
N VAL A 7 -9.02 16.00 -3.07
CA VAL A 7 -9.49 16.18 -1.70
C VAL A 7 -8.35 16.60 -0.79
N ILE A 8 -8.67 17.27 0.31
CA ILE A 8 -7.66 17.61 1.32
C ILE A 8 -7.08 16.33 1.95
N VAL A 9 -5.81 16.40 2.37
CA VAL A 9 -5.09 15.26 2.98
C VAL A 9 -5.88 14.58 4.10
N ARG A 10 -6.63 15.34 4.90
CA ARG A 10 -7.45 14.79 5.99
C ARG A 10 -8.55 13.86 5.47
N ILE A 11 -9.28 14.27 4.44
CA ILE A 11 -10.34 13.46 3.84
C ILE A 11 -9.75 12.22 3.14
N ALA A 12 -8.60 12.39 2.47
CA ALA A 12 -7.89 11.26 1.87
C ALA A 12 -7.42 10.25 2.93
N ALA A 13 -6.94 10.71 4.08
CA ALA A 13 -6.55 9.86 5.21
C ALA A 13 -7.73 9.04 5.73
N GLU A 14 -8.86 9.69 5.99
CA GLU A 14 -10.10 9.04 6.43
C GLU A 14 -10.63 8.03 5.38
N THR A 15 -10.51 8.35 4.09
CA THR A 15 -11.00 7.50 3.00
C THR A 15 -10.11 6.29 2.73
N THR A 16 -8.79 6.46 2.78
CA THR A 16 -7.83 5.39 2.43
C THR A 16 -7.37 4.58 3.64
N GLY A 17 -7.56 5.11 4.84
CA GLY A 17 -7.00 4.58 6.09
C GLY A 17 -5.50 4.90 6.27
N TYR A 18 -4.89 5.67 5.36
CA TYR A 18 -3.53 6.15 5.54
C TYR A 18 -3.46 7.31 6.52
N THR A 19 -2.30 7.49 7.14
CA THR A 19 -2.07 8.66 7.98
C THR A 19 -1.79 9.90 7.13
N SER A 20 -2.24 11.06 7.59
CA SER A 20 -1.97 12.35 6.94
C SER A 20 -0.48 12.59 6.70
N ASN A 21 0.39 12.10 7.59
CA ASN A 21 1.84 12.22 7.45
C ASN A 21 2.37 11.33 6.33
N TYR A 22 1.86 10.10 6.22
CA TYR A 22 2.23 9.19 5.13
C TYR A 22 1.84 9.77 3.77
N ILE A 23 0.63 10.33 3.66
CA ILE A 23 0.16 10.98 2.44
C ILE A 23 1.07 12.17 2.07
N ARG A 24 1.44 13.03 3.03
CA ARG A 24 2.42 14.11 2.77
C ARG A 24 3.76 13.58 2.29
N ARG A 25 4.21 12.43 2.80
CA ARG A 25 5.46 11.80 2.33
C ARG A 25 5.34 11.37 0.87
N LEU A 26 4.20 10.79 0.47
CA LEU A 26 3.94 10.42 -0.93
C LEU A 26 3.92 11.65 -1.85
N ILE A 27 3.30 12.73 -1.39
CA ILE A 27 3.27 14.01 -2.10
C ILE A 27 4.69 14.56 -2.30
N ARG A 28 5.49 14.63 -1.23
CA ARG A 28 6.88 15.12 -1.30
C ARG A 28 7.78 14.23 -2.16
N ALA A 29 7.46 12.95 -2.25
CA ALA A 29 8.15 11.99 -3.11
C ALA A 29 7.68 12.08 -4.59
N GLY A 30 6.64 12.86 -4.89
CA GLY A 30 6.08 12.96 -6.24
C GLY A 30 5.36 11.69 -6.72
N LEU A 31 4.98 10.79 -5.80
CA LEU A 31 4.34 9.52 -6.14
C LEU A 31 2.85 9.64 -6.45
N VAL A 32 2.23 10.73 -6.02
CA VAL A 32 0.82 11.02 -6.26
C VAL A 32 0.64 12.48 -6.68
N PRO A 33 -0.31 12.78 -7.58
CA PRO A 33 -0.60 14.15 -7.97
C PRO A 33 -1.15 14.94 -6.78
N SER A 34 -0.65 16.15 -6.58
CA SER A 34 -1.06 17.05 -5.51
C SER A 34 -1.10 18.50 -5.96
N LYS A 35 -1.93 19.31 -5.30
CA LYS A 35 -2.05 20.76 -5.55
C LYS A 35 -1.93 21.50 -4.23
N ASP A 36 -1.13 22.56 -4.20
CA ASP A 36 -1.06 23.48 -3.06
C ASP A 36 -1.91 24.71 -3.36
N ILE A 37 -2.92 24.93 -2.53
CA ILE A 37 -3.81 26.10 -2.58
C ILE A 37 -3.86 26.82 -1.22
N GLY A 38 -2.80 26.67 -0.41
CA GLY A 38 -2.78 27.03 1.02
C GLY A 38 -3.11 25.85 1.94
N VAL A 39 -3.74 24.80 1.37
CA VAL A 39 -3.81 23.46 1.93
C VAL A 39 -3.39 22.45 0.86
N TRP A 40 -2.78 21.35 1.29
CA TRP A 40 -2.42 20.26 0.40
C TRP A 40 -3.65 19.47 -0.03
N LEU A 41 -3.94 19.50 -1.33
CA LEU A 41 -4.90 18.64 -2.00
C LEU A 41 -4.16 17.46 -2.63
N VAL A 42 -4.77 16.28 -2.54
CA VAL A 42 -4.25 15.05 -3.15
C VAL A 42 -5.32 14.44 -4.05
N HIS A 43 -4.87 13.92 -5.19
CA HIS A 43 -5.74 13.22 -6.12
C HIS A 43 -6.16 11.88 -5.52
N LEU A 44 -7.42 11.78 -5.09
CA LEU A 44 -7.95 10.61 -4.41
C LEU A 44 -7.87 9.31 -5.22
N PRO A 45 -8.24 9.26 -6.52
CA PRO A 45 -8.18 8.02 -7.29
C PRO A 45 -6.74 7.52 -7.45
N SER A 46 -5.76 8.39 -7.75
CA SER A 46 -4.35 7.98 -7.85
C SER A 46 -3.80 7.45 -6.52
N LEU A 47 -4.26 7.99 -5.39
CA LEU A 47 -3.89 7.46 -4.07
C LEU A 47 -4.48 6.05 -3.83
N LYS A 48 -5.71 5.79 -4.29
CA LYS A 48 -6.33 4.45 -4.24
C LYS A 48 -5.62 3.46 -5.17
N GLU A 49 -5.26 3.88 -6.38
CA GLU A 49 -4.48 3.07 -7.32
C GLU A 49 -3.11 2.72 -6.74
N TYR A 50 -2.44 3.69 -6.11
CA TYR A 50 -1.17 3.46 -5.44
C TYR A 50 -1.31 2.44 -4.31
N LYS A 51 -2.38 2.54 -3.50
CA LYS A 51 -2.70 1.55 -2.46
C LYS A 51 -2.93 0.16 -3.06
N ALA A 52 -3.71 0.05 -4.12
CA ALA A 52 -3.98 -1.23 -4.79
C ALA A 52 -2.70 -1.85 -5.37
N GLN A 53 -1.82 -1.04 -5.95
CA GLN A 53 -0.51 -1.50 -6.43
C GLN A 53 0.37 -1.98 -5.27
N MET A 54 0.41 -1.25 -4.15
CA MET A 54 1.17 -1.64 -2.97
C MET A 54 0.62 -2.90 -2.30
N ASP A 55 -0.70 -3.08 -2.26
CA ASP A 55 -1.37 -4.27 -1.76
C ASP A 55 -1.03 -5.50 -2.64
N ALA A 56 -1.11 -5.33 -3.96
CA ALA A 56 -0.71 -6.35 -4.93
C ALA A 56 0.79 -6.68 -4.87
N GLN A 57 1.65 -5.72 -4.52
CA GLN A 57 3.09 -5.94 -4.34
C GLN A 57 3.46 -6.51 -2.96
N GLY A 58 2.65 -6.23 -1.92
CA GLY A 58 2.88 -6.64 -0.53
C GLY A 58 2.86 -8.15 -0.34
N THR A 59 2.13 -8.89 -1.18
CA THR A 59 2.09 -10.36 -1.17
C THR A 59 3.34 -11.03 -1.75
N LYS A 60 4.27 -10.28 -2.39
CA LYS A 60 5.48 -10.86 -3.00
C LYS A 60 6.75 -10.75 -2.15
N LYS A 61 6.71 -10.09 -0.99
CA LYS A 61 7.95 -9.78 -0.24
C LYS A 61 8.07 -10.35 1.17
N TYR A 62 7.08 -11.07 1.68
CA TYR A 62 7.25 -11.76 2.96
C TYR A 62 6.45 -13.05 3.03
N ASP A 63 7.06 -14.13 2.54
CA ASP A 63 6.72 -15.48 2.96
C ASP A 63 7.84 -15.95 3.91
N PRO A 64 7.69 -15.80 5.24
CA PRO A 64 8.68 -16.26 6.21
C PRO A 64 8.75 -17.79 6.31
N THR A 65 7.99 -18.52 5.50
CA THR A 65 7.91 -19.99 5.48
C THR A 65 8.64 -20.62 4.30
N GLN A 66 9.16 -19.83 3.35
CA GLN A 66 10.05 -20.33 2.29
C GLN A 66 11.50 -20.37 2.80
N ASP A 67 11.74 -21.14 3.86
CA ASP A 67 13.08 -21.61 4.20
C ASP A 67 13.48 -22.66 3.15
N PRO A 68 14.53 -22.45 2.34
CA PRO A 68 14.93 -23.40 1.29
C PRO A 68 15.56 -24.70 1.84
N ASN A 69 15.59 -24.92 3.17
CA ASN A 69 16.22 -26.07 3.80
C ASN A 69 15.25 -26.96 4.61
N SER A 70 13.94 -26.94 4.34
CA SER A 70 13.04 -28.01 4.81
C SER A 70 13.22 -29.27 3.94
N LYS A 71 14.40 -29.89 4.05
CA LYS A 71 14.65 -31.23 3.52
C LYS A 71 13.72 -32.22 4.22
N LYS A 72 12.85 -32.81 3.40
CA LYS A 72 12.21 -34.13 3.55
C LYS A 72 12.75 -34.95 4.73
N ILE A 73 12.00 -35.01 5.82
CA ILE A 73 12.04 -36.17 6.71
C ILE A 73 10.73 -36.88 6.44
N SER A 74 10.78 -37.82 5.50
CA SER A 74 9.75 -38.80 5.28
C SER A 74 9.54 -39.55 6.59
N SER A 75 8.47 -39.26 7.32
CA SER A 75 8.05 -40.11 8.44
C SER A 75 7.56 -41.43 7.85
N PRO A 76 8.20 -42.58 8.12
CA PRO A 76 7.63 -43.86 7.74
C PRO A 76 6.43 -44.14 8.66
N GLU A 77 5.35 -44.59 8.03
CA GLU A 77 4.18 -45.20 8.67
C GLU A 77 4.60 -46.06 9.86
N ARG A 78 4.00 -45.79 11.02
CA ARG A 78 3.93 -46.77 12.09
C ARG A 78 2.49 -47.23 12.21
N ASP A 79 2.20 -48.26 11.43
CA ASP A 79 1.16 -49.24 11.70
C ASP A 79 1.63 -50.13 12.86
N ARG A 80 1.00 -49.97 14.04
CA ARG A 80 0.78 -51.03 15.03
C ARG A 80 0.02 -50.54 16.26
#